data_AF-A0A5E4LC58-F1
#
_entry.id   AF-A0A5E4LC58-F1
#
_cell.length_a   1.000
_cell.length_b   1.000
_cell.length_c   1.000
_cell.angle_alpha   90.00
_cell.angle_beta   90.00
_cell.angle_gamma   90.00
#
_symmetry.space_group_name_H-M   'P 1'
#
loop_
_entity.id
_entity.type
_entity.pdbx_description
1 polymer ?
#
loop_
_entity_poly.entity_id
_entity_poly.type
_entity_poly.pdbx_seq_one_letter_code
_entity_poly.pdbx_strand_id
1 'polypeptide(L)'
;MGILDVLLGKDSGPKGRKAKCPSCGADVTFDMERCPSCGVHIKSMFRKKCPKCEELNEMDAERCVKCKYDFAVELARAKKTVYVCPICGYKADYYMLRCPSCNTRFV
;
A
#
# COMPACT_ATOMS: atom_id res chain seq x y z
N MET A 1 31.06 13.53 -0.50
CA MET A 1 29.75 13.52 -1.18
C MET A 1 29.81 12.44 -2.24
N GLY A 2 29.45 11.21 -1.85
CA GLY A 2 29.66 10.01 -2.66
C GLY A 2 28.44 9.71 -3.53
N ILE A 3 28.69 9.35 -4.78
CA ILE A 3 27.73 8.90 -5.80
C ILE A 3 26.83 7.72 -5.40
N LEU A 4 26.99 7.14 -4.19
CA LEU A 4 26.17 6.03 -3.70
C LEU A 4 24.77 6.44 -3.20
N ASP A 5 24.53 7.72 -2.89
CA ASP A 5 23.22 8.16 -2.39
C ASP A 5 22.12 8.19 -3.48
N VAL A 6 22.49 8.06 -4.76
CA VAL A 6 21.57 8.14 -5.91
C VAL A 6 20.84 6.80 -6.18
N LEU A 7 21.37 5.67 -5.70
CA LEU A 7 20.80 4.34 -5.98
C LEU A 7 19.86 3.80 -4.89
N LEU A 8 19.84 4.44 -3.72
CA LEU A 8 18.92 4.10 -2.65
C LEU A 8 17.73 5.04 -2.77
N GLY A 9 16.68 4.59 -3.47
CA GLY A 9 15.38 5.25 -3.51
C GLY A 9 14.91 5.59 -2.10
N LYS A 10 15.23 6.81 -1.65
CA LYS A 10 14.86 7.32 -0.35
C LYS A 10 13.46 7.88 -0.53
N ASP A 11 12.48 7.01 -0.34
CA ASP A 11 11.06 7.33 -0.37
C ASP A 11 10.80 8.59 0.46
N SER A 12 10.69 9.73 -0.22
CA SER A 12 10.31 10.99 0.38
C SER A 12 8.81 10.91 0.65
N GLY A 13 8.45 10.34 1.79
CA GLY A 13 7.10 10.43 2.35
C GLY A 13 6.63 11.90 2.46
N PRO A 14 5.35 12.14 2.76
CA PRO A 14 4.77 13.48 2.76
C PRO A 14 5.40 14.33 3.87
N LYS A 15 6.44 15.10 3.52
CA LYS A 15 7.15 15.99 4.45
C LYS A 15 6.20 17.10 4.92
N GLY A 16 6.20 17.39 6.22
CA GLY A 16 5.48 18.54 6.78
C GLY A 16 3.97 18.35 6.98
N ARG A 17 3.42 17.15 6.77
CA ARG A 17 2.01 16.87 7.10
C ARG A 17 1.86 16.80 8.62
N LYS A 18 1.06 17.73 9.17
CA LYS A 18 0.76 17.84 10.60
C LYS A 18 -0.24 16.77 11.05
N ALA A 19 -0.06 16.26 12.25
CA ALA A 19 -0.98 15.35 12.91
C ALA A 19 -0.86 15.46 14.44
N LYS A 20 -1.71 14.72 15.16
CA LYS A 20 -1.70 14.62 16.61
C LYS A 20 -1.05 13.31 17.04
N CYS A 21 -0.11 13.37 17.98
CA CYS A 21 0.51 12.20 18.56
C CYS A 21 -0.56 11.27 19.15
N PRO A 22 -0.59 9.96 18.78
CA PRO A 22 -1.63 9.05 19.23
C PRO A 22 -1.54 8.71 20.72
N SER A 23 -0.39 8.97 21.34
CA SER A 23 -0.14 8.67 22.75
C SER A 23 -0.41 9.84 23.69
N CYS A 24 -0.07 11.07 23.29
CA CYS A 24 -0.17 12.25 24.18
C CYS A 24 -0.93 13.44 23.57
N GLY A 25 -1.36 13.37 22.31
CA GLY A 25 -2.11 14.45 21.65
C GLY A 25 -1.27 15.68 21.24
N ALA A 26 0.05 15.69 21.45
CA ALA A 26 0.92 16.77 20.99
C ALA A 26 0.91 16.91 19.46
N ASP A 27 1.12 18.12 18.96
CA ASP A 27 1.32 18.36 17.53
C ASP A 27 2.64 17.77 17.04
N VAL A 28 2.56 16.95 15.99
CA VAL A 28 3.70 16.27 15.37
C VAL A 28 3.62 16.40 13.85
N THR A 29 4.74 16.22 13.16
CA THR A 29 4.78 16.04 11.71
C THR A 29 5.13 14.60 11.37
N PHE A 30 4.67 14.13 10.21
CA PHE A 30 4.93 12.74 9.77
C PHE A 30 6.39 12.42 9.46
N ASP A 31 7.24 13.44 9.30
CA ASP A 31 8.68 13.30 9.14
C ASP A 31 9.46 13.12 10.46
N MET A 32 8.84 13.38 11.62
CA MET A 32 9.46 13.13 12.91
C MET A 32 9.61 11.63 13.16
N GLU A 33 10.74 11.19 13.73
CA GLU A 33 10.92 9.79 14.13
C GLU A 33 10.15 9.47 15.42
N ARG A 34 10.23 10.40 16.39
CA ARG A 34 9.58 10.30 17.70
C ARG A 34 8.86 11.60 18.06
N CYS A 35 7.79 11.46 18.83
CA CYS A 35 7.10 12.61 19.40
C CYS A 35 8.02 13.32 20.41
N PRO A 36 8.23 14.65 20.29
CA PRO A 36 9.11 15.38 21.20
C PRO A 36 8.55 15.48 22.63
N SER A 37 7.22 15.34 22.80
CA SER A 37 6.57 15.46 24.10
C SER A 37 6.55 14.18 24.92
N CYS A 38 6.41 13.00 24.29
CA CYS A 38 6.30 11.73 25.02
C CYS A 38 7.26 10.62 24.53
N GLY A 39 8.03 10.87 23.48
CA GLY A 39 9.01 9.91 22.95
C GLY A 39 8.42 8.76 22.11
N VAL A 40 7.10 8.66 21.96
CA VAL A 40 6.49 7.59 21.13
C VAL A 40 6.95 7.69 19.68
N HIS A 41 7.18 6.54 19.04
CA HIS A 41 7.56 6.49 17.64
C HIS A 41 6.41 6.95 16.73
N ILE A 42 6.63 7.94 15.86
CA ILE A 42 5.57 8.46 14.97
C ILE A 42 5.12 7.40 13.96
N LYS A 43 6.01 6.49 13.57
CA LYS A 43 5.66 5.33 12.74
C LYS A 43 4.51 4.49 13.35
N SER A 44 4.29 4.53 14.66
CA SER A 44 3.16 3.82 15.30
C SER A 44 1.78 4.30 14.83
N MET A 45 1.68 5.51 14.27
CA MET A 45 0.47 6.06 13.66
C MET A 45 0.06 5.32 12.38
N PHE A 46 1.02 4.64 11.75
CA PHE A 46 0.84 3.97 10.48
C PHE A 46 0.90 2.46 10.69
N ARG A 47 -0.28 1.84 10.83
CA ARG A 47 -0.43 0.39 10.91
C ARG A 47 -1.43 -0.09 9.89
N LYS A 48 -1.18 -1.27 9.32
CA LYS A 48 -2.14 -1.95 8.46
C LYS A 48 -2.96 -2.96 9.27
N LYS A 49 -4.26 -2.99 9.04
CA LYS A 49 -5.18 -3.93 9.67
C LYS A 49 -5.16 -5.24 8.88
N CYS A 50 -5.03 -6.38 9.57
CA CYS A 50 -5.10 -7.69 8.94
C CYS A 50 -6.53 -7.94 8.42
N PRO A 51 -6.75 -8.25 7.13
CA PRO A 51 -8.09 -8.47 6.58
C PRO A 51 -8.72 -9.78 7.11
N LYS A 52 -7.91 -10.69 7.65
CA LYS A 52 -8.39 -11.99 8.17
C LYS A 52 -8.73 -11.96 9.65
N CYS A 53 -7.93 -11.27 10.48
CA CYS A 53 -8.06 -11.34 11.95
C CYS A 53 -8.03 -9.97 12.64
N GLU A 54 -8.05 -8.89 11.86
CA GLU A 54 -8.16 -7.51 12.34
C GLU A 54 -6.99 -6.97 13.18
N GLU A 55 -5.94 -7.77 13.38
CA GLU A 55 -4.73 -7.35 14.09
C GLU A 55 -4.04 -6.16 13.41
N LEU A 56 -3.50 -5.23 14.21
CA LEU A 56 -2.71 -4.12 13.69
C LEU A 56 -1.25 -4.55 13.50
N ASN A 57 -0.74 -4.36 12.29
CA ASN A 57 0.60 -4.79 11.89
C ASN A 57 1.41 -3.58 11.41
N GLU A 58 2.73 -3.68 11.44
CA GLU A 58 3.62 -2.68 10.81
C GLU A 58 3.33 -2.58 9.31
N MET A 59 3.51 -1.41 8.72
CA MET A 59 3.18 -1.18 7.31
C MET A 59 3.97 -2.09 6.36
N ASP A 60 5.20 -2.41 6.70
CA ASP A 60 6.15 -3.25 5.97
C ASP A 60 6.07 -4.75 6.34
N ALA A 61 5.25 -5.14 7.32
CA ALA A 61 5.14 -6.56 7.72
C ALA A 61 4.70 -7.45 6.54
N GLU A 62 5.48 -8.46 6.16
CA GLU A 62 5.10 -9.41 5.09
C GLU A 62 3.96 -10.34 5.52
N ARG A 63 3.92 -10.69 6.80
CA ARG A 63 2.93 -11.60 7.39
C ARG A 63 2.32 -11.02 8.65
N CYS A 64 1.06 -11.34 8.90
CA CYS A 64 0.37 -10.93 10.12
C CYS A 64 1.04 -11.54 11.36
N VAL A 65 1.39 -10.71 12.35
CA VAL A 65 2.06 -11.14 13.58
C VAL A 65 1.25 -12.19 14.34
N LYS A 66 -0.09 -12.06 14.33
CA LYS A 66 -1.03 -12.94 15.04
C LYS A 66 -1.41 -14.19 14.24
N CYS A 67 -2.01 -14.03 13.06
CA CYS A 67 -2.58 -15.17 12.32
C CYS A 67 -1.73 -15.68 11.15
N LYS A 68 -0.55 -15.09 10.92
CA LYS A 68 0.39 -15.41 9.84
C LYS A 68 -0.16 -15.26 8.42
N TYR A 69 -1.29 -14.59 8.25
CA TYR A 69 -1.82 -14.20 6.94
C TYR A 69 -0.76 -13.47 6.12
N ASP A 70 -0.57 -13.89 4.88
CA ASP A 70 0.42 -13.36 3.95
C ASP A 70 -0.13 -12.13 3.23
N PHE A 71 0.49 -10.97 3.49
CA PHE A 71 0.08 -9.71 2.88
C PHE A 71 0.51 -9.56 1.42
N ALA A 72 1.53 -10.32 0.97
CA ALA A 72 1.96 -10.32 -0.42
C ALA A 72 0.93 -11.03 -1.32
N VAL A 73 0.27 -12.07 -0.81
CA VAL A 73 -0.80 -12.78 -1.53
C VAL A 73 -1.97 -11.85 -1.84
N GLU A 74 -2.33 -10.95 -0.92
CA GLU A 74 -3.40 -9.99 -1.14
C GLU A 74 -3.04 -8.97 -2.22
N LEU A 75 -1.81 -8.43 -2.18
CA LEU A 75 -1.35 -7.51 -3.20
C LEU A 75 -1.32 -8.16 -4.59
N ALA A 76 -0.94 -9.44 -4.66
CA ALA A 76 -0.99 -10.23 -5.88
C ALA A 76 -2.44 -10.46 -6.38
N ARG A 77 -3.39 -10.74 -5.49
CA ARG A 77 -4.82 -10.87 -5.84
C ARG A 77 -5.45 -9.54 -6.25
N ALA A 78 -5.05 -8.45 -5.62
CA ALA A 78 -5.54 -7.11 -5.91
C ALA A 78 -5.05 -6.59 -7.27
N LYS A 79 -3.91 -7.07 -7.77
CA LYS A 79 -3.48 -6.87 -9.17
C LYS A 79 -4.32 -7.74 -10.11
N LYS A 80 -5.61 -7.38 -10.28
CA LYS A 80 -6.47 -7.99 -11.29
C LYS A 80 -5.91 -7.68 -12.69
N THR A 81 -5.67 -8.72 -13.48
CA THR A 81 -5.41 -8.57 -14.91
C THR A 81 -6.65 -8.00 -15.57
N VAL A 82 -6.51 -6.83 -16.21
CA VAL A 82 -7.58 -6.20 -16.99
C VAL A 82 -7.32 -6.48 -18.47
N TYR A 83 -8.23 -7.20 -19.10
CA TYR A 83 -8.24 -7.43 -20.54
C TYR A 83 -8.95 -6.28 -21.23
N VAL A 84 -8.36 -5.74 -22.30
CA VAL A 84 -8.93 -4.63 -23.07
C VAL A 84 -9.15 -5.09 -24.51
N CYS A 85 -10.37 -4.94 -25.01
CA CYS A 85 -10.68 -5.18 -26.42
C CYS A 85 -9.97 -4.11 -27.29
N PRO A 86 -9.07 -4.49 -28.22
CA PRO A 86 -8.37 -3.54 -29.07
C PRO A 86 -9.28 -2.84 -30.10
N ILE A 87 -10.49 -3.36 -30.33
CA ILE A 87 -11.43 -2.82 -31.32
C ILE A 87 -12.34 -1.74 -30.74
N CYS A 88 -12.87 -1.93 -29.53
CA CYS A 88 -13.83 -0.99 -28.92
C CYS A 88 -13.44 -0.48 -27.53
N GLY A 89 -12.32 -0.95 -26.97
CA GLY A 89 -11.86 -0.53 -25.64
C GLY A 89 -12.59 -1.14 -24.45
N TYR A 90 -13.51 -2.10 -24.67
CA TYR A 90 -14.20 -2.80 -23.58
C TYR A 90 -13.20 -3.46 -22.62
N LYS A 91 -13.38 -3.24 -21.32
CA LYS A 91 -12.50 -3.77 -20.27
C LYS A 91 -13.20 -4.91 -19.52
N ALA A 92 -12.47 -5.99 -19.25
CA ALA A 92 -12.92 -7.04 -18.35
C ALA A 92 -11.82 -7.49 -17.40
N ASP A 93 -12.23 -8.01 -16.25
CA ASP A 93 -11.35 -8.69 -15.29
C ASP A 93 -11.35 -10.22 -15.47
N TYR A 94 -11.89 -10.71 -16.59
CA TYR A 94 -11.88 -12.11 -17.00
C TYR A 94 -11.38 -12.26 -18.44
N TYR A 95 -10.80 -13.42 -18.73
CA TYR A 95 -10.35 -13.75 -20.09
C TYR A 95 -11.55 -13.92 -21.02
N MET A 96 -11.50 -13.31 -22.21
CA MET A 96 -12.55 -13.39 -23.22
C MET A 96 -12.00 -13.82 -24.57
N LEU A 97 -12.69 -14.75 -25.25
CA LEU A 97 -12.43 -15.11 -26.66
C LEU A 97 -13.27 -14.28 -27.63
N ARG A 98 -14.26 -13.55 -27.10
CA ARG A 98 -15.17 -12.69 -27.85
C ARG A 98 -15.56 -11.50 -26.99
N CYS A 99 -15.49 -10.30 -27.55
CA CYS A 99 -15.89 -9.08 -26.84
C CYS A 99 -17.41 -9.03 -26.68
N PRO A 100 -17.96 -8.89 -25.46
CA PRO A 100 -19.42 -8.79 -25.27
C PRO A 100 -20.01 -7.45 -25.77
N SER A 101 -19.17 -6.42 -25.96
CA SER A 101 -19.62 -5.09 -26.38
C SER A 101 -19.65 -4.92 -27.91
N CYS A 102 -18.62 -5.37 -28.63
CA CYS A 102 -18.55 -5.22 -30.09
C CYS A 102 -18.56 -6.56 -30.86
N ASN A 103 -18.69 -7.68 -30.16
CA ASN A 103 -18.76 -9.03 -30.71
C ASN A 103 -17.53 -9.52 -31.48
N THR A 104 -16.43 -8.75 -31.51
CA THR A 104 -15.18 -9.15 -32.15
C THR A 104 -14.59 -10.39 -31.48
N ARG A 105 -13.96 -11.28 -32.25
CA ARG A 105 -13.39 -12.56 -31.80
C ARG A 105 -11.86 -12.45 -31.72
N PHE A 106 -11.26 -12.98 -30.66
CA PHE A 106 -9.82 -12.90 -30.39
C PHE A 106 -9.09 -14.23 -30.67
N VAL A 107 -9.55 -14.96 -31.70
CA VAL A 107 -9.04 -16.30 -32.06
C VAL A 107 -7.60 -16.28 -32.54
#